data_AF-D5G671-F1
#
_entry.id   AF-D5G671-F1
#
_cell.length_a   1.000
_cell.length_b   1.000
_cell.length_c   1.000
_cell.angle_alpha   90.00
_cell.angle_beta   90.00
_cell.angle_gamma   90.00
#
_symmetry.space_group_name_H-M   'P 1'
#
loop_
_entity.id
_entity.type
_entity.pdbx_description
1 polymer ?
#
loop_
_entity_poly.entity_id
_entity_poly.type
_entity_poly.pdbx_seq_one_letter_code
_entity_poly.pdbx_strand_id
1 'polypeptide(L)'
;MPTPKAQAESHQSTGRAAYSSGNYEAALRHFTTALAQPNLPATLRASILDNLSATKEKLGGEANLTDALSNARAMMRLQPAGVEGYLRGGKVLQLLGRDGDAIRLYEYGINKLPSGGGVGRERLEAQVRRVRSRITRREAMTSERKHRDPFTALPSEVAQIVLLHLPFHTLMLARGVSRGWRVFIESVPATFATMDLREARRSVGSGTFKALVRASRGGVRVARLARLGSKCGELLGYLVARCPGLSVLEVCRSEASGDNAIVGAVRDGAIRGLRSLVLDLVLDVKVVFMILRCCAAGGLQEAIFESAHATGMVRGSDLLFEDAPLRSLGKLRIDVIESEFHLTVTLVNRLPAS
;
A
#
# COMPACT_ATOMS: atom_id res chain seq x y z
N MET A 1 65.39 -26.37 4.51
CA MET A 1 64.05 -25.85 4.18
C MET A 1 63.72 -24.68 5.10
N PRO A 2 63.17 -23.55 4.61
CA PRO A 2 62.77 -22.44 5.46
C PRO A 2 61.68 -22.85 6.46
N THR A 3 61.68 -22.28 7.66
CA THR A 3 60.68 -22.61 8.70
C THR A 3 59.27 -22.14 8.29
N PRO A 4 58.18 -22.76 8.82
CA PRO A 4 56.81 -22.33 8.53
C PRO A 4 56.57 -20.83 8.78
N LYS A 5 57.20 -20.29 9.83
CA LYS A 5 57.20 -18.84 10.14
C LYS A 5 57.85 -18.02 9.02
N ALA A 6 59.07 -18.37 8.60
CA ALA A 6 59.78 -17.65 7.54
C ALA A 6 59.04 -17.72 6.19
N GLN A 7 58.40 -18.86 5.90
CA GLN A 7 57.54 -19.00 4.71
C GLN A 7 56.31 -18.08 4.79
N ALA A 8 55.66 -18.02 5.95
CA ALA A 8 54.52 -17.12 6.15
C ALA A 8 54.91 -15.64 6.02
N GLU A 9 56.05 -15.23 6.57
CA GLU A 9 56.57 -13.85 6.46
C GLU A 9 56.92 -13.50 5.01
N SER A 10 57.55 -14.43 4.27
CA SER A 10 57.85 -14.26 2.85
C SER A 10 56.57 -14.08 2.01
N HIS A 11 55.58 -14.94 2.22
CA HIS A 11 54.28 -14.81 1.56
C HIS A 11 53.53 -13.55 1.98
N GLN A 12 53.59 -13.16 3.26
CA GLN A 12 52.97 -11.92 3.72
C GLN A 12 53.63 -10.69 3.07
N SER A 13 54.96 -10.66 2.95
CA SER A 13 55.68 -9.58 2.27
C SER A 13 55.29 -9.47 0.79
N THR A 14 55.29 -10.62 0.09
CA THR A 14 54.87 -10.70 -1.31
C THR A 14 53.42 -10.24 -1.50
N GLY A 15 52.53 -10.67 -0.60
CA GLY A 15 51.14 -10.25 -0.59
C GLY A 15 50.96 -8.74 -0.37
N ARG A 16 51.80 -8.11 0.48
CA ARG A 16 51.78 -6.65 0.69
C ARG A 16 52.24 -5.89 -0.55
N ALA A 17 53.26 -6.39 -1.25
CA ALA A 17 53.69 -5.83 -2.53
C ALA A 17 52.56 -5.91 -3.59
N ALA A 18 51.94 -7.09 -3.72
CA ALA A 18 50.79 -7.28 -4.61
C ALA A 18 49.62 -6.35 -4.26
N TYR A 19 49.28 -6.23 -2.97
CA TYR A 19 48.23 -5.33 -2.50
C TYR A 19 48.53 -3.86 -2.87
N SER A 20 49.78 -3.43 -2.69
CA SER A 20 50.21 -2.06 -3.00
C SER A 20 50.19 -1.77 -4.50
N SER A 21 50.42 -2.79 -5.33
CA SER A 21 50.28 -2.70 -6.80
C SER A 21 48.83 -2.73 -7.31
N GLY A 22 47.84 -2.85 -6.41
CA GLY A 22 46.42 -2.97 -6.77
C GLY A 22 45.99 -4.37 -7.23
N ASN A 23 46.91 -5.34 -7.27
CA ASN A 23 46.59 -6.74 -7.61
C ASN A 23 46.05 -7.47 -6.38
N TYR A 24 44.77 -7.25 -6.09
CA TYR A 24 44.10 -7.80 -4.91
C TYR A 24 43.89 -9.32 -4.98
N GLU A 25 43.76 -9.91 -6.16
CA GLU A 25 43.64 -11.37 -6.31
C GLU A 25 44.96 -12.09 -5.98
N ALA A 26 46.09 -11.56 -6.47
CA ALA A 26 47.40 -12.09 -6.11
C ALA A 26 47.70 -11.89 -4.61
N ALA A 27 47.34 -10.73 -4.06
CA ALA A 27 47.47 -10.48 -2.62
C ALA A 27 46.64 -11.47 -1.79
N LEU A 28 45.41 -11.76 -2.20
CA LEU A 28 44.52 -12.71 -1.54
C LEU A 28 45.15 -14.11 -1.50
N ARG A 29 45.70 -14.58 -2.64
CA ARG A 29 46.38 -15.87 -2.72
C ARG A 29 47.56 -15.95 -1.75
N HIS A 30 48.46 -14.95 -1.80
CA HIS A 30 49.63 -14.93 -0.94
C HIS A 30 49.30 -14.85 0.55
N PHE A 31 48.33 -14.02 0.95
CA PHE A 31 47.90 -13.97 2.36
C PHE A 31 47.22 -15.27 2.82
N THR A 32 46.46 -15.92 1.94
CA THR A 32 45.84 -17.22 2.24
C THR A 32 46.90 -18.30 2.43
N THR A 33 47.91 -18.36 1.55
CA THR A 33 49.05 -19.28 1.69
C THR A 33 49.88 -18.99 2.94
N ALA A 34 50.06 -17.72 3.30
CA ALA A 34 50.74 -17.32 4.53
C ALA A 34 49.97 -17.81 5.78
N LEU A 35 48.64 -17.66 5.78
CA LEU A 35 47.78 -18.05 6.90
C LEU A 35 47.70 -19.57 7.09
N ALA A 36 47.85 -20.34 6.00
CA ALA A 36 47.82 -21.80 6.01
C ALA A 36 49.05 -22.45 6.68
N GLN A 37 50.12 -21.68 6.92
CA GLN A 37 51.32 -22.20 7.59
C GLN A 37 50.99 -22.62 9.04
N PRO A 38 51.45 -23.79 9.50
CA PRO A 38 51.18 -24.27 10.85
C PRO A 38 51.98 -23.49 11.91
N ASN A 39 51.50 -23.53 13.16
CA ASN A 39 52.22 -23.05 14.35
C ASN A 39 52.70 -21.59 14.31
N LEU A 40 51.94 -20.72 13.65
CA LEU A 40 52.26 -19.29 13.61
C LEU A 40 52.05 -18.60 14.97
N PRO A 41 52.96 -17.70 15.38
CA PRO A 41 52.73 -16.81 16.51
C PRO A 41 51.42 -16.04 16.35
N ALA A 42 50.68 -15.84 17.45
CA ALA A 42 49.39 -15.17 17.43
C ALA A 42 49.46 -13.75 16.82
N THR A 43 50.56 -13.03 17.07
CA THR A 43 50.82 -11.69 16.52
C THR A 43 50.98 -11.68 15.00
N LEU A 44 51.77 -12.63 14.47
CA LEU A 44 51.95 -12.80 13.03
C LEU A 44 50.64 -13.24 12.35
N ARG A 45 49.93 -14.20 12.96
CA ARG A 45 48.62 -14.65 12.47
C ARG A 45 47.61 -13.51 12.42
N ALA A 46 47.52 -12.69 13.47
CA ALA A 46 46.64 -11.52 13.49
C ALA A 46 47.01 -10.49 12.41
N SER A 47 48.32 -10.26 12.18
CA SER A 47 48.79 -9.36 11.11
C SER A 47 48.46 -9.88 9.70
N ILE A 48 48.54 -11.19 9.46
CA ILE A 48 48.15 -11.79 8.19
C ILE A 48 46.62 -11.68 7.98
N LEU A 49 45.83 -11.94 9.04
CA LEU A 49 44.37 -11.80 9.00
C LEU A 49 43.94 -10.34 8.72
N ASP A 50 44.66 -9.35 9.24
CA ASP A 50 44.38 -7.94 8.95
C ASP A 50 44.58 -7.63 7.47
N ASN A 51 45.73 -8.04 6.91
CA ASN A 51 46.03 -7.87 5.48
C ASN A 51 45.03 -8.60 4.59
N LEU A 52 44.62 -9.80 4.98
CA LEU A 52 43.61 -10.59 4.28
C LEU A 52 42.25 -9.89 4.31
N SER A 53 41.85 -9.35 5.45
CA SER A 53 40.61 -8.57 5.61
C SER A 53 40.64 -7.31 4.77
N ALA A 54 41.76 -6.57 4.77
CA ALA A 54 41.95 -5.38 3.94
C ALA A 54 41.88 -5.68 2.43
N THR A 55 42.34 -6.87 2.03
CA THR A 55 42.25 -7.35 0.64
C THR A 55 40.83 -7.71 0.26
N LYS A 56 40.12 -8.45 1.11
CA LYS A 56 38.71 -8.80 0.91
C LYS A 56 37.79 -7.58 0.90
N GLU A 57 38.09 -6.56 1.71
CA GLU A 57 37.42 -5.24 1.63
C GLU A 57 37.53 -4.59 0.25
N LYS A 58 38.71 -4.71 -0.39
CA LYS A 58 38.97 -4.11 -1.71
C LYS A 58 38.32 -4.89 -2.84
N LEU A 59 38.29 -6.22 -2.73
CA LEU A 59 37.59 -7.09 -3.68
C LEU A 59 36.07 -6.88 -3.62
N GLY A 60 35.52 -6.48 -2.47
CA GLY A 60 34.11 -6.16 -2.33
C GLY A 60 33.19 -7.37 -2.53
N GLY A 61 31.88 -7.14 -2.54
CA GLY A 61 30.88 -8.20 -2.57
C GLY A 61 30.59 -8.79 -1.18
N GLU A 62 29.35 -9.23 -0.98
CA GLU A 62 28.84 -9.63 0.33
C GLU A 62 29.60 -10.82 0.94
N ALA A 63 29.96 -11.81 0.12
CA ALA A 63 30.74 -12.97 0.57
C ALA A 63 32.14 -12.58 1.11
N ASN A 64 32.88 -11.75 0.36
CA ASN A 64 34.20 -11.29 0.78
C ASN A 64 34.13 -10.41 2.03
N LEU A 65 33.13 -9.54 2.13
CA LEU A 65 32.92 -8.71 3.32
C LEU A 65 32.55 -9.55 4.55
N THR A 66 31.72 -10.58 4.38
CA THR A 66 31.37 -11.51 5.46
C THR A 66 32.58 -12.28 5.96
N ASP A 67 33.42 -12.75 5.05
CA ASP A 67 34.70 -13.39 5.37
C ASP A 67 35.68 -12.43 6.05
N ALA A 68 35.78 -11.18 5.59
CA ALA A 68 36.60 -10.16 6.22
C ALA A 68 36.15 -9.88 7.67
N LEU A 69 34.84 -9.92 7.93
CA LEU A 69 34.29 -9.80 9.27
C LEU A 69 34.66 -11.01 10.15
N SER A 70 34.65 -12.22 9.58
CA SER A 70 35.11 -13.44 10.28
C SER A 70 36.59 -13.34 10.67
N ASN A 71 37.44 -12.87 9.74
CA ASN A 71 38.86 -12.62 9.99
C ASN A 71 39.07 -11.58 11.11
N ALA A 72 38.35 -10.46 11.07
CA ALA A 72 38.40 -9.46 12.14
C ALA A 72 38.02 -10.05 13.50
N ARG A 73 36.98 -10.89 13.57
CA ARG A 73 36.60 -11.60 14.80
C ARG A 73 37.66 -12.59 15.27
N ALA A 74 38.39 -13.22 14.35
CA ALA A 74 39.53 -14.06 14.70
C ALA A 74 40.69 -13.22 15.26
N MET A 75 40.96 -12.04 14.70
CA MET A 75 41.95 -11.11 15.25
C MET A 75 41.59 -10.68 16.68
N MET A 76 40.33 -10.33 16.95
CA MET A 76 39.88 -9.97 18.31
C MET A 76 40.05 -11.12 19.31
N ARG A 77 39.90 -12.37 18.87
CA ARG A 77 40.16 -13.55 19.72
C ARG A 77 41.65 -13.77 19.99
N LEU A 78 42.50 -13.56 18.98
CA LEU A 78 43.96 -13.69 19.09
C LEU A 78 44.57 -12.56 19.91
N GLN A 79 44.03 -11.35 19.79
CA GLN A 79 44.53 -10.13 20.43
C GLN A 79 43.35 -9.33 21.00
N PRO A 80 42.77 -9.73 22.15
CA PRO A 80 41.63 -9.03 22.73
C PRO A 80 41.90 -7.57 23.11
N ALA A 81 43.14 -7.27 23.50
CA ALA A 81 43.63 -5.93 23.80
C ALA A 81 44.18 -5.19 22.56
N GLY A 82 44.06 -5.78 21.36
CA GLY A 82 44.52 -5.20 20.11
C GLY A 82 43.46 -4.32 19.45
N VAL A 83 43.84 -3.11 19.01
CA VAL A 83 42.92 -2.13 18.41
C VAL A 83 42.48 -2.53 17.00
N GLU A 84 43.39 -3.14 16.22
CA GLU A 84 43.20 -3.33 14.77
C GLU A 84 42.02 -4.26 14.44
N GLY A 85 41.74 -5.28 15.26
CA GLY A 85 40.60 -6.18 15.05
C GLY A 85 39.26 -5.44 15.13
N TYR A 86 39.10 -4.55 16.11
CA TYR A 86 37.89 -3.73 16.27
C TYR A 86 37.76 -2.70 15.15
N LEU A 87 38.86 -2.04 14.76
CA LEU A 87 38.87 -1.10 13.63
C LEU A 87 38.49 -1.77 12.33
N ARG A 88 39.07 -2.94 12.05
CA ARG A 88 38.79 -3.73 10.85
C ARG A 88 37.34 -4.18 10.81
N GLY A 89 36.87 -4.81 11.89
CA GLY A 89 35.50 -5.32 11.98
C GLY A 89 34.45 -4.23 11.84
N GLY A 90 34.64 -3.08 12.51
CA GLY A 90 33.69 -1.97 12.39
C GLY A 90 33.73 -1.28 11.04
N LYS A 91 34.87 -1.27 10.33
CA LYS A 91 34.94 -0.79 8.95
C LYS A 91 34.18 -1.71 8.01
N VAL A 92 34.36 -3.02 8.14
CA VAL A 92 33.63 -4.02 7.35
C VAL A 92 32.12 -3.95 7.60
N LEU A 93 31.70 -3.77 8.86
CA LEU A 93 30.28 -3.59 9.20
C LEU A 93 29.67 -2.33 8.55
N GLN A 94 30.42 -1.21 8.49
CA GLN A 94 29.97 -0.03 7.74
C GLN A 94 29.81 -0.33 6.24
N LEU A 95 30.74 -1.09 5.64
CA LEU A 95 30.65 -1.48 4.22
C LEU A 95 29.45 -2.40 3.94
N LEU A 96 29.04 -3.21 4.91
CA LEU A 96 27.82 -4.02 4.88
C LEU A 96 26.53 -3.21 5.16
N GLY A 97 26.62 -1.89 5.33
CA GLY A 97 25.47 -1.04 5.69
C GLY A 97 24.99 -1.19 7.13
N ARG A 98 25.73 -1.90 7.98
CA ARG A 98 25.38 -2.22 9.37
C ARG A 98 26.04 -1.24 10.34
N ASP A 99 25.79 0.06 10.14
CA ASP A 99 26.44 1.15 10.89
C ASP A 99 26.19 1.08 12.41
N GLY A 100 25.01 0.62 12.85
CA GLY A 100 24.70 0.43 14.26
C GLY A 100 25.52 -0.68 14.92
N ASP A 101 25.76 -1.79 14.21
CA ASP A 101 26.66 -2.86 14.68
C ASP A 101 28.11 -2.38 14.74
N ALA A 102 28.54 -1.54 13.77
CA ALA A 102 29.88 -0.98 13.76
C ALA A 102 30.16 -0.13 15.01
N ILE A 103 29.20 0.73 15.40
CA ILE A 103 29.29 1.54 16.62
C ILE A 103 29.45 0.65 17.86
N ARG A 104 28.56 -0.35 18.01
CA ARG A 104 28.62 -1.29 19.15
C ARG A 104 29.95 -2.01 19.22
N LEU A 105 30.51 -2.41 18.08
CA LEU A 105 31.79 -3.11 18.02
C LEU A 105 32.96 -2.20 18.42
N TYR A 106 32.96 -0.93 18.01
CA TYR A 106 33.99 0.02 18.42
C TYR A 106 33.91 0.33 19.92
N GLU A 107 32.72 0.55 20.46
CA GLU A 107 32.47 0.77 21.89
C GLU A 107 32.90 -0.45 22.71
N TYR A 108 32.61 -1.65 22.23
CA TYR A 108 33.11 -2.88 22.83
C TYR A 108 34.64 -2.93 22.85
N GLY A 109 35.30 -2.55 21.75
CA GLY A 109 36.77 -2.44 21.68
C GLY A 109 37.35 -1.43 22.67
N ILE A 110 36.71 -0.28 22.85
CA ILE A 110 37.10 0.76 23.82
C ILE A 110 37.13 0.21 25.25
N ASN A 111 36.20 -0.68 25.59
CA ASN A 111 36.10 -1.33 26.90
C ASN A 111 37.10 -2.48 27.09
N LYS A 112 37.65 -3.03 26.00
CA LYS A 112 38.65 -4.11 26.04
C LYS A 112 40.09 -3.62 26.06
N LEU A 113 40.33 -2.37 25.67
CA LEU A 113 41.67 -1.77 25.68
C LEU A 113 42.12 -1.41 27.11
N PRO A 114 43.42 -1.59 27.45
CA PRO A 114 43.96 -1.19 28.75
C PRO A 114 43.82 0.32 28.97
N SER A 115 43.69 0.75 30.22
CA SER A 115 43.47 2.16 30.60
C SER A 115 44.59 3.13 30.15
N GLY A 116 45.77 2.63 29.76
CA GLY A 116 46.89 3.40 29.18
C GLY A 116 46.97 3.39 27.64
N GLY A 117 46.03 2.74 26.94
CA GLY A 117 46.02 2.59 25.48
C GLY A 117 45.51 3.80 24.71
N GLY A 118 45.87 5.03 25.13
CA GLY A 118 45.25 6.30 24.72
C GLY A 118 45.02 6.45 23.22
N VAL A 119 46.05 6.22 22.40
CA VAL A 119 45.98 6.37 20.93
C VAL A 119 45.00 5.36 20.30
N GLY A 120 44.96 4.13 20.81
CA GLY A 120 44.07 3.08 20.32
C GLY A 120 42.61 3.36 20.62
N ARG A 121 42.35 3.80 21.86
CA ARG A 121 41.02 4.21 22.31
C ARG A 121 40.53 5.44 21.53
N GLU A 122 41.38 6.45 21.36
CA GLU A 122 41.05 7.66 20.60
C GLU A 122 40.68 7.34 19.14
N ARG A 123 41.41 6.43 18.48
CA ARG A 123 41.07 5.97 17.12
C ARG A 123 39.67 5.35 17.05
N LEU A 124 39.29 4.52 18.02
CA LEU A 124 37.96 3.91 18.07
C LEU A 124 36.87 4.94 18.35
N GLU A 125 37.09 5.84 19.32
CA GLU A 125 36.15 6.92 19.63
C GLU A 125 35.94 7.86 18.42
N ALA A 126 37.01 8.17 17.69
CA ALA A 126 36.92 8.94 16.46
C ALA A 126 36.06 8.22 15.39
N GLN A 127 36.16 6.89 15.27
CA GLN A 127 35.27 6.13 14.41
C GLN A 127 33.82 6.19 14.90
N VAL A 128 33.56 6.02 16.19
CA VAL A 128 32.20 6.13 16.77
C VAL A 128 31.58 7.50 16.44
N ARG A 129 32.31 8.59 16.71
CA ARG A 129 31.86 9.96 16.37
C ARG A 129 31.55 10.09 14.88
N ARG A 130 32.43 9.58 14.02
CA ARG A 130 32.25 9.63 12.56
C ARG A 130 31.01 8.86 12.11
N VAL A 131 30.80 7.63 12.58
CA VAL A 131 29.62 6.84 12.17
C VAL A 131 28.33 7.47 12.71
N ARG A 132 28.30 7.92 13.97
CA ARG A 132 27.15 8.63 14.55
C ARG A 132 26.80 9.88 13.74
N SER A 133 27.79 10.72 13.41
CA SER A 133 27.56 11.92 12.60
C SER A 133 26.96 11.61 11.21
N ARG A 134 27.36 10.50 10.59
CA ARG A 134 26.78 10.04 9.31
C ARG A 134 25.34 9.58 9.48
N ILE A 135 25.04 8.81 10.53
CA ILE A 135 23.67 8.37 10.83
C ILE A 135 22.79 9.60 11.05
N THR A 136 23.19 10.51 11.95
CA THR A 136 22.43 11.74 12.23
C THR A 136 22.26 12.61 10.99
N ARG A 137 23.29 12.73 10.13
CA ARG A 137 23.16 13.46 8.86
C ARG A 137 22.19 12.78 7.90
N ARG A 138 22.19 11.45 7.79
CA ARG A 138 21.20 10.72 6.96
C ARG A 138 19.80 10.90 7.52
N GLU A 139 19.63 10.80 8.83
CA GLU A 139 18.35 11.02 9.51
C GLU A 139 17.85 12.45 9.33
N ALA A 140 18.73 13.44 9.46
CA ALA A 140 18.44 14.85 9.18
C ALA A 140 18.07 15.08 7.71
N MET A 141 18.78 14.48 6.76
CA MET A 141 18.42 14.55 5.34
C MET A 141 17.06 13.90 5.04
N THR A 142 16.72 12.81 5.73
CA THR A 142 15.39 12.20 5.61
C THR A 142 14.29 13.01 6.28
N SER A 143 14.59 13.77 7.34
CA SER A 143 13.62 14.63 8.03
C SER A 143 13.47 16.02 7.39
N GLU A 144 14.53 16.55 6.76
CA GLU A 144 14.55 17.79 5.97
C GLU A 144 13.80 17.67 4.65
N ARG A 145 13.64 16.44 4.13
CA ARG A 145 12.49 16.09 3.26
C ARG A 145 11.22 16.13 4.12
N LYS A 146 10.88 17.33 4.61
CA LYS A 146 9.62 17.61 5.29
C LYS A 146 8.54 17.02 4.43
N HIS A 147 7.78 16.07 4.97
CA HIS A 147 6.56 15.57 4.38
C HIS A 147 5.59 16.76 4.34
N ARG A 148 5.71 17.62 3.32
CA ARG A 148 4.87 18.80 3.16
C ARG A 148 3.52 18.29 2.73
N ASP A 149 2.48 18.71 3.45
CA ASP A 149 1.12 18.42 3.06
C ASP A 149 0.89 19.03 1.66
N PRO A 150 0.55 18.24 0.63
CA PRO A 150 0.35 18.76 -0.73
C PRO A 150 -0.73 19.85 -0.77
N PHE A 151 -1.70 19.84 0.14
CA PHE A 151 -2.74 20.88 0.22
C PHE A 151 -2.23 22.19 0.82
N THR A 152 -1.04 22.20 1.42
CA THR A 152 -0.35 23.42 1.86
C THR A 152 0.70 23.90 0.86
N ALA A 153 1.15 23.02 -0.03
CA ALA A 153 2.20 23.31 -1.00
C ALA A 153 1.65 23.72 -2.38
N LEU A 154 0.49 23.19 -2.78
CA LEU A 154 -0.14 23.46 -4.08
C LEU A 154 -1.21 24.56 -3.95
N PRO A 155 -1.43 25.36 -5.02
CA PRO A 155 -2.65 26.15 -5.15
C PRO A 155 -3.89 25.26 -5.03
N SER A 156 -4.95 25.80 -4.42
CA SER A 156 -6.14 25.03 -4.05
C SER A 156 -6.82 24.41 -5.28
N GLU A 157 -6.78 25.09 -6.41
CA GLU A 157 -7.35 24.69 -7.69
C GLU A 157 -6.60 23.50 -8.27
N VAL A 158 -5.26 23.50 -8.18
CA VAL A 158 -4.42 22.39 -8.65
C VAL A 158 -4.66 21.16 -7.79
N ALA A 159 -4.71 21.33 -6.47
CA ALA A 159 -5.04 20.25 -5.55
C ALA A 159 -6.42 19.65 -5.84
N GLN A 160 -7.42 20.50 -6.13
CA GLN A 160 -8.76 20.05 -6.53
C GLN A 160 -8.75 19.24 -7.81
N ILE A 161 -8.07 19.72 -8.87
CA ILE A 161 -7.95 18.99 -10.13
C ILE A 161 -7.37 17.60 -9.89
N VAL A 162 -6.28 17.51 -9.11
CA VAL A 162 -5.68 16.22 -8.74
C VAL A 162 -6.68 15.30 -8.05
N LEU A 163 -7.43 15.80 -7.06
CA LEU A 163 -8.44 15.01 -6.36
C LEU A 163 -9.53 14.47 -7.30
N LEU A 164 -9.94 15.24 -8.31
CA LEU A 164 -10.98 14.83 -9.26
C LEU A 164 -10.51 13.72 -10.22
N HIS A 165 -9.21 13.50 -10.34
CA HIS A 165 -8.65 12.37 -11.09
C HIS A 165 -8.46 11.10 -10.24
N LEU A 166 -8.67 11.17 -8.91
CA LEU A 166 -8.54 10.01 -8.03
C LEU A 166 -9.85 9.22 -7.98
N PRO A 167 -9.78 7.88 -7.97
CA PRO A 167 -10.97 7.05 -7.78
C PRO A 167 -11.52 7.22 -6.36
N PHE A 168 -12.84 6.98 -6.20
CA PHE A 168 -13.54 7.22 -4.94
C PHE A 168 -12.92 6.45 -3.76
N HIS A 169 -12.49 5.20 -3.96
CA HIS A 169 -11.82 4.43 -2.90
C HIS A 169 -10.52 5.11 -2.42
N THR A 170 -9.74 5.68 -3.34
CA THR A 170 -8.48 6.37 -3.01
C THR A 170 -8.78 7.66 -2.26
N LEU A 171 -9.84 8.39 -2.64
CA LEU A 171 -10.33 9.54 -1.89
C LEU A 171 -10.77 9.16 -0.46
N MET A 172 -11.39 8.00 -0.26
CA MET A 172 -11.77 7.52 1.07
C MET A 172 -10.55 7.17 1.94
N LEU A 173 -9.48 6.62 1.35
CA LEU A 173 -8.21 6.41 2.04
C LEU A 173 -7.52 7.76 2.37
N ALA A 174 -7.51 8.68 1.40
CA ALA A 174 -6.94 10.02 1.55
C ALA A 174 -7.63 10.82 2.67
N ARG A 175 -8.94 10.69 2.83
CA ARG A 175 -9.69 11.28 3.97
C ARG A 175 -9.22 10.78 5.33
N GLY A 176 -8.54 9.63 5.41
CA GLY A 176 -7.98 9.07 6.64
C GLY A 176 -6.57 9.57 7.00
N VAL A 177 -5.90 10.32 6.11
CA VAL A 177 -4.49 10.75 6.30
C VAL A 177 -4.36 11.78 7.43
N SER A 178 -5.19 12.82 7.40
CA SER A 178 -5.18 13.87 8.43
C SER A 178 -6.54 14.57 8.51
N ARG A 179 -6.76 15.33 9.59
CA ARG A 179 -7.97 16.17 9.71
C ARG A 179 -8.04 17.22 8.60
N GLY A 180 -6.90 17.79 8.20
CA GLY A 180 -6.81 18.77 7.12
C GLY A 180 -7.20 18.17 5.77
N TRP A 181 -6.69 16.98 5.45
CA TRP A 181 -7.03 16.26 4.23
C TRP A 181 -8.52 15.96 4.14
N ARG A 182 -9.11 15.49 5.24
CA ARG A 182 -10.55 15.23 5.29
C ARG A 182 -11.37 16.50 5.02
N VAL A 183 -11.05 17.59 5.69
CA VAL A 183 -11.76 18.87 5.53
C VAL A 183 -11.61 19.39 4.09
N PHE A 184 -10.42 19.30 3.51
CA PHE A 184 -10.16 19.76 2.16
C PHE A 184 -10.94 18.92 1.12
N ILE A 185 -10.88 17.59 1.19
CA ILE A 185 -11.63 16.70 0.29
C ILE A 185 -13.14 16.96 0.39
N GLU A 186 -13.67 17.09 1.61
CA GLU A 186 -15.10 17.37 1.84
C GLU A 186 -15.53 18.80 1.48
N SER A 187 -14.58 19.71 1.30
CA SER A 187 -14.86 21.07 0.81
C SER A 187 -15.16 21.11 -0.68
N VAL A 188 -14.87 20.03 -1.42
CA VAL A 188 -14.98 19.92 -2.88
C VAL A 188 -16.11 18.93 -3.22
N PRO A 189 -17.36 19.40 -3.45
CA PRO A 189 -18.51 18.51 -3.63
C PRO A 189 -18.36 17.54 -4.80
N ALA A 190 -17.64 17.93 -5.84
CA ALA A 190 -17.39 17.11 -7.03
C ALA A 190 -16.62 15.82 -6.73
N THR A 191 -15.85 15.76 -5.63
CA THR A 191 -15.17 14.52 -5.19
C THR A 191 -16.15 13.42 -4.75
N PHE A 192 -17.39 13.80 -4.42
CA PHE A 192 -18.49 12.89 -4.07
C PHE A 192 -19.52 12.73 -5.19
N ALA A 193 -19.31 13.33 -6.37
CA ALA A 193 -20.25 13.25 -7.49
C ALA A 193 -20.53 11.80 -7.90
N THR A 194 -19.50 10.95 -7.86
CA THR A 194 -19.61 9.50 -7.99
C THR A 194 -19.21 8.84 -6.67
N MET A 195 -20.19 8.32 -5.94
CA MET A 195 -19.98 7.55 -4.72
C MET A 195 -19.96 6.05 -5.08
N ASP A 196 -18.77 5.47 -5.21
CA ASP A 196 -18.59 4.05 -5.52
C ASP A 196 -18.07 3.25 -4.32
N LEU A 197 -18.93 2.43 -3.75
CA LEU A 197 -18.63 1.55 -2.61
C LEU A 197 -18.45 0.08 -3.02
N ARG A 198 -18.44 -0.24 -4.32
CA ARG A 198 -18.35 -1.63 -4.80
C ARG A 198 -17.01 -2.30 -4.49
N GLU A 199 -15.95 -1.51 -4.31
CA GLU A 199 -14.61 -1.98 -3.95
C GLU A 199 -14.45 -2.29 -2.45
N ALA A 200 -15.46 -2.01 -1.62
CA ALA A 200 -15.40 -2.26 -0.19
C ALA A 200 -15.24 -3.77 0.10
N ARG A 201 -14.18 -4.12 0.86
CA ARG A 201 -13.91 -5.51 1.26
C ARG A 201 -14.95 -6.08 2.22
N ARG A 202 -15.62 -5.22 3.00
CA ARG A 202 -16.63 -5.59 4.01
C ARG A 202 -17.88 -4.75 3.79
N SER A 203 -19.00 -5.19 4.37
CA SER A 203 -20.23 -4.39 4.40
C SER A 203 -19.97 -3.03 5.04
N VAL A 204 -20.52 -1.98 4.43
CA VAL A 204 -20.42 -0.61 4.95
C VAL A 204 -21.45 -0.43 6.05
N GLY A 205 -20.98 -0.18 7.28
CA GLY A 205 -21.86 0.06 8.42
C GLY A 205 -22.78 1.27 8.23
N SER A 206 -24.01 1.21 8.72
CA SER A 206 -25.02 2.27 8.55
C SER A 206 -24.57 3.65 9.02
N GLY A 207 -23.80 3.71 10.12
CA GLY A 207 -23.23 4.97 10.63
C GLY A 207 -22.24 5.58 9.65
N THR A 208 -21.31 4.77 9.13
CA THR A 208 -20.32 5.17 8.12
C THR A 208 -20.99 5.62 6.84
N PHE A 209 -21.97 4.85 6.35
CA PHE A 209 -22.74 5.22 5.15
C PHE A 209 -23.40 6.59 5.31
N LYS A 210 -24.16 6.79 6.40
CA LYS A 210 -24.82 8.07 6.67
C LYS A 210 -23.80 9.21 6.85
N ALA A 211 -22.63 8.94 7.42
CA ALA A 211 -21.55 9.94 7.53
C ALA A 211 -21.01 10.35 6.15
N LEU A 212 -20.83 9.41 5.22
CA LEU A 212 -20.40 9.68 3.84
C LEU A 212 -21.44 10.50 3.07
N VAL A 213 -22.72 10.14 3.20
CA VAL A 213 -23.81 10.90 2.58
C VAL A 213 -23.87 12.33 3.12
N ARG A 214 -23.70 12.54 4.43
CA ARG A 214 -23.60 13.90 4.99
C ARG A 214 -22.38 14.66 4.47
N ALA A 215 -21.23 13.99 4.41
CA ALA A 215 -19.99 14.58 3.91
C ALA A 215 -20.10 15.03 2.45
N SER A 216 -20.91 14.35 1.64
CA SER A 216 -21.17 14.74 0.24
C SER A 216 -21.93 16.07 0.07
N ARG A 217 -22.57 16.58 1.13
CA ARG A 217 -23.43 17.79 1.10
C ARG A 217 -24.49 17.74 -0.01
N GLY A 218 -25.01 16.56 -0.32
CA GLY A 218 -26.02 16.35 -1.37
C GLY A 218 -25.45 16.35 -2.80
N GLY A 219 -24.13 16.35 -2.95
CA GLY A 219 -23.43 16.36 -4.23
C GLY A 219 -23.41 15.04 -5.00
N VAL A 220 -23.95 13.95 -4.42
CA VAL A 220 -23.96 12.63 -5.08
C VAL A 220 -24.89 12.65 -6.29
N ARG A 221 -24.33 12.34 -7.47
CA ARG A 221 -25.05 12.22 -8.75
C ARG A 221 -25.15 10.78 -9.22
N VAL A 222 -24.11 10.01 -8.94
CA VAL A 222 -24.00 8.59 -9.26
C VAL A 222 -23.68 7.84 -7.97
N ALA A 223 -24.53 6.90 -7.57
CA ALA A 223 -24.29 6.05 -6.42
C ALA A 223 -24.18 4.59 -6.87
N ARG A 224 -23.02 3.99 -6.63
CA ARG A 224 -22.75 2.59 -6.93
C ARG A 224 -22.43 1.86 -5.64
N LEU A 225 -23.37 1.06 -5.18
CA LEU A 225 -23.39 0.54 -3.82
C LEU A 225 -23.29 -0.99 -3.85
N ALA A 226 -22.53 -1.55 -2.90
CA ALA A 226 -22.52 -2.99 -2.70
C ALA A 226 -22.45 -3.35 -1.23
N ARG A 227 -22.92 -4.55 -0.89
CA ARG A 227 -22.82 -5.15 0.45
C ARG A 227 -23.46 -4.28 1.54
N LEU A 228 -24.65 -3.72 1.29
CA LEU A 228 -25.37 -2.91 2.28
C LEU A 228 -26.04 -3.73 3.39
N GLY A 229 -26.06 -5.07 3.26
CA GLY A 229 -26.68 -5.99 4.20
C GLY A 229 -28.20 -5.77 4.31
N SER A 230 -28.78 -6.23 5.42
CA SER A 230 -30.22 -6.18 5.67
C SER A 230 -30.84 -4.78 5.80
N LYS A 231 -30.03 -3.72 5.85
CA LYS A 231 -30.50 -2.32 5.96
C LYS A 231 -30.51 -1.59 4.62
N CYS A 232 -30.42 -2.31 3.51
CA CYS A 232 -30.32 -1.76 2.17
C CYS A 232 -31.40 -0.69 1.90
N GLY A 233 -32.69 -1.02 2.06
CA GLY A 233 -33.80 -0.09 1.80
C GLY A 233 -33.74 1.20 2.62
N GLU A 234 -33.46 1.12 3.93
CA GLU A 234 -33.33 2.30 4.79
C GLU A 234 -32.18 3.22 4.37
N LEU A 235 -31.04 2.65 3.97
CA LEU A 235 -29.86 3.41 3.55
C LEU A 235 -30.09 4.07 2.19
N LEU A 236 -30.78 3.39 1.27
CA LEU A 236 -31.21 3.97 0.00
C LEU A 236 -32.17 5.15 0.21
N GLY A 237 -33.18 4.98 1.08
CA GLY A 237 -34.11 6.06 1.41
C GLY A 237 -33.39 7.27 2.02
N TYR A 238 -32.41 7.02 2.90
CA TYR A 238 -31.57 8.09 3.44
C TYR A 238 -30.75 8.79 2.34
N LEU A 239 -30.11 8.05 1.43
CA LEU A 239 -29.33 8.62 0.33
C LEU A 239 -30.21 9.53 -0.55
N VAL A 240 -31.32 9.01 -1.03
CA VAL A 240 -32.27 9.72 -1.91
C VAL A 240 -32.81 10.99 -1.25
N ALA A 241 -33.16 10.92 0.04
CA ALA A 241 -33.70 12.06 0.77
C ALA A 241 -32.66 13.19 0.99
N ARG A 242 -31.36 12.92 0.91
CA ARG A 242 -30.29 13.92 1.12
C ARG A 242 -29.56 14.32 -0.16
N CYS A 243 -29.72 13.55 -1.23
CA CYS A 243 -29.06 13.79 -2.52
C CYS A 243 -30.14 14.02 -3.60
N PRO A 244 -30.77 15.20 -3.65
CA PRO A 244 -31.84 15.48 -4.63
C PRO A 244 -31.33 15.47 -6.08
N GLY A 245 -30.02 15.56 -6.30
CA GLY A 245 -29.39 15.51 -7.61
C GLY A 245 -29.04 14.10 -8.10
N LEU A 246 -29.42 13.04 -7.36
CA LEU A 246 -29.09 11.66 -7.71
C LEU A 246 -29.76 11.25 -9.03
N SER A 247 -28.92 10.84 -9.99
CA SER A 247 -29.35 10.51 -11.36
C SER A 247 -29.14 9.03 -11.72
N VAL A 248 -28.16 8.38 -11.10
CA VAL A 248 -27.83 6.98 -11.33
C VAL A 248 -27.72 6.27 -9.99
N LEU A 249 -28.45 5.17 -9.84
CA LEU A 249 -28.40 4.30 -8.67
C LEU A 249 -28.14 2.86 -9.10
N GLU A 250 -26.99 2.32 -8.70
CA GLU A 250 -26.63 0.93 -8.89
C GLU A 250 -26.46 0.27 -7.51
N VAL A 251 -27.11 -0.87 -7.29
CA VAL A 251 -27.00 -1.65 -6.06
C VAL A 251 -26.76 -3.10 -6.43
N CYS A 252 -25.64 -3.67 -5.98
CA CYS A 252 -25.29 -5.07 -6.23
C CYS A 252 -24.93 -5.80 -4.94
N ARG A 253 -24.93 -7.14 -4.97
CA ARG A 253 -24.38 -7.99 -3.89
C ARG A 253 -24.86 -7.57 -2.48
N SER A 254 -26.14 -7.24 -2.34
CA SER A 254 -26.76 -6.86 -1.06
C SER A 254 -27.99 -7.72 -0.82
N GLU A 255 -28.35 -7.91 0.44
CA GLU A 255 -29.57 -8.63 0.80
C GLU A 255 -30.78 -7.71 0.61
N ALA A 256 -31.76 -8.18 -0.17
CA ALA A 256 -33.08 -7.56 -0.23
C ALA A 256 -33.85 -7.90 1.06
N SER A 257 -33.60 -7.12 2.10
CA SER A 257 -34.44 -7.13 3.30
C SER A 257 -35.25 -5.83 3.34
N GLY A 258 -36.57 -5.96 3.48
CA GLY A 258 -37.50 -4.84 3.47
C GLY A 258 -37.81 -4.30 2.07
N ASP A 259 -38.35 -5.15 1.19
CA ASP A 259 -38.72 -4.81 -0.19
C ASP A 259 -39.51 -3.51 -0.32
N ASN A 260 -40.46 -3.26 0.59
CA ASN A 260 -41.24 -2.02 0.63
C ASN A 260 -40.39 -0.75 0.86
N ALA A 261 -39.31 -0.86 1.64
CA ALA A 261 -38.39 0.27 1.86
C ALA A 261 -37.56 0.56 0.61
N ILE A 262 -37.16 -0.48 -0.14
CA ILE A 262 -36.49 -0.32 -1.44
C ILE A 262 -37.45 0.33 -2.43
N VAL A 263 -38.69 -0.16 -2.54
CA VAL A 263 -39.73 0.43 -3.39
C VAL A 263 -39.93 1.91 -3.06
N GLY A 264 -40.09 2.25 -1.78
CA GLY A 264 -40.26 3.64 -1.33
C GLY A 264 -39.07 4.52 -1.68
N ALA A 265 -37.84 4.05 -1.42
CA ALA A 265 -36.63 4.80 -1.74
C ALA A 265 -36.48 5.06 -3.24
N VAL A 266 -36.73 4.04 -4.07
CA VAL A 266 -36.62 4.15 -5.52
C VAL A 266 -37.71 5.06 -6.09
N ARG A 267 -38.95 4.95 -5.61
CA ARG A 267 -40.05 5.85 -5.97
C ARG A 267 -39.69 7.30 -5.69
N ASP A 268 -39.26 7.59 -4.47
CA ASP A 268 -38.92 8.94 -4.05
C ASP A 268 -37.72 9.49 -4.84
N GLY A 269 -36.80 8.60 -5.27
CA GLY A 269 -35.68 8.93 -6.14
C GLY A 269 -36.12 9.25 -7.56
N ALA A 270 -37.00 8.43 -8.14
CA ALA A 270 -37.58 8.65 -9.46
C ALA A 270 -38.30 10.00 -9.52
N ILE A 271 -39.13 10.34 -8.52
CA ILE A 271 -39.80 11.65 -8.43
C ILE A 271 -38.78 12.81 -8.44
N ARG A 272 -37.58 12.60 -7.90
CA ARG A 272 -36.51 13.62 -7.80
C ARG A 272 -35.58 13.65 -9.01
N GLY A 273 -35.83 12.84 -10.05
CA GLY A 273 -35.07 12.85 -11.30
C GLY A 273 -34.02 11.74 -11.44
N LEU A 274 -34.20 10.61 -10.74
CA LEU A 274 -33.42 9.39 -11.01
C LEU A 274 -33.70 8.90 -12.44
N ARG A 275 -32.64 8.73 -13.25
CA ARG A 275 -32.72 8.35 -14.66
C ARG A 275 -32.33 6.90 -14.92
N SER A 276 -31.33 6.39 -14.19
CA SER A 276 -30.82 5.03 -14.36
C SER A 276 -30.88 4.28 -13.03
N LEU A 277 -31.46 3.08 -13.07
CA LEU A 277 -31.59 2.17 -11.95
C LEU A 277 -31.04 0.80 -12.32
N VAL A 278 -30.10 0.28 -11.52
CA VAL A 278 -29.61 -1.10 -11.63
C VAL A 278 -29.69 -1.76 -10.26
N LEU A 279 -30.46 -2.84 -10.17
CA LEU A 279 -30.64 -3.62 -8.95
C LEU A 279 -30.25 -5.08 -9.21
N ASP A 280 -29.07 -5.45 -8.74
CA ASP A 280 -28.63 -6.84 -8.59
C ASP A 280 -28.87 -7.26 -7.13
N LEU A 281 -30.15 -7.53 -6.86
CA LEU A 281 -30.70 -7.95 -5.59
C LEU A 281 -31.70 -9.09 -5.84
N VAL A 282 -31.74 -10.09 -4.95
CA VAL A 282 -32.73 -11.17 -5.02
C VAL A 282 -34.11 -10.60 -4.69
N LEU A 283 -34.88 -10.20 -5.70
CA LEU A 283 -36.18 -9.54 -5.56
C LEU A 283 -37.30 -10.40 -6.13
N ASP A 284 -38.45 -10.44 -5.46
CA ASP A 284 -39.65 -11.03 -6.06
C ASP A 284 -40.11 -10.17 -7.25
N VAL A 285 -40.56 -10.82 -8.32
CA VAL A 285 -41.01 -10.15 -9.55
C VAL A 285 -42.14 -9.16 -9.29
N LYS A 286 -43.01 -9.39 -8.29
CA LYS A 286 -44.05 -8.44 -7.87
C LYS A 286 -43.45 -7.13 -7.35
N VAL A 287 -42.34 -7.21 -6.62
CA VAL A 287 -41.60 -6.03 -6.12
C VAL A 287 -41.00 -5.25 -7.28
N VAL A 288 -40.42 -5.94 -8.27
CA VAL A 288 -39.90 -5.32 -9.49
C VAL A 288 -41.00 -4.51 -10.19
N PHE A 289 -42.20 -5.11 -10.38
CA PHE A 289 -43.32 -4.40 -10.98
C PHE A 289 -43.87 -3.26 -10.12
N MET A 290 -43.88 -3.39 -8.79
CA MET A 290 -44.22 -2.30 -7.88
C MET A 290 -43.25 -1.11 -8.04
N ILE A 291 -41.95 -1.38 -8.17
CA ILE A 291 -40.94 -0.34 -8.43
C ILE A 291 -41.24 0.37 -9.75
N LEU A 292 -41.44 -0.39 -10.84
CA LEU A 292 -41.71 0.17 -12.16
C LEU A 292 -42.98 1.04 -12.18
N ARG A 293 -44.07 0.58 -11.54
CA ARG A 293 -45.32 1.35 -11.40
C ARG A 293 -45.11 2.65 -10.64
N CYS A 294 -44.37 2.59 -9.53
CA CYS A 294 -44.03 3.77 -8.74
C CYS A 294 -43.17 4.78 -9.49
N CYS A 295 -42.34 4.32 -10.44
CA CYS A 295 -41.43 5.16 -11.22
C CYS A 295 -42.06 5.75 -12.48
N ALA A 296 -43.28 5.34 -12.86
CA ALA A 296 -43.96 5.82 -14.06
C ALA A 296 -44.14 7.35 -14.09
N ALA A 297 -44.20 8.00 -12.91
CA ALA A 297 -44.28 9.45 -12.78
C ALA A 297 -42.90 10.17 -12.83
N GLY A 298 -41.78 9.44 -12.73
CA GLY A 298 -40.45 9.98 -12.41
C GLY A 298 -39.45 10.11 -13.57
N GLY A 299 -39.87 9.86 -14.82
CA GLY A 299 -38.98 10.05 -15.99
C GLY A 299 -37.78 9.11 -16.04
N LEU A 300 -37.86 7.92 -15.40
CA LEU A 300 -36.82 6.89 -15.45
C LEU A 300 -36.57 6.45 -16.90
N GLN A 301 -35.29 6.37 -17.30
CA GLN A 301 -34.86 6.10 -18.67
C GLN A 301 -34.29 4.69 -18.83
N GLU A 302 -33.62 4.18 -17.79
CA GLU A 302 -33.03 2.84 -17.76
C GLU A 302 -33.35 2.14 -16.44
N ALA A 303 -33.80 0.89 -16.54
CA ALA A 303 -34.04 0.02 -15.40
C ALA A 303 -33.53 -1.41 -15.68
N ILE A 304 -32.64 -1.91 -14.84
CA ILE A 304 -32.06 -3.25 -14.94
C ILE A 304 -32.25 -3.98 -13.60
N PHE A 305 -32.78 -5.20 -13.66
CA PHE A 305 -32.96 -6.10 -12.53
C PHE A 305 -32.27 -7.42 -12.87
N GLU A 306 -31.18 -7.78 -12.20
CA GLU A 306 -30.33 -8.93 -12.59
C GLU A 306 -30.72 -10.24 -11.87
N SER A 307 -31.42 -10.15 -10.74
CA SER A 307 -31.65 -11.29 -9.84
C SER A 307 -33.11 -11.40 -9.39
N ALA A 308 -34.06 -11.34 -10.32
CA ALA A 308 -35.49 -11.50 -9.99
C ALA A 308 -35.89 -12.98 -9.81
N HIS A 309 -36.87 -13.27 -8.96
CA HIS A 309 -37.47 -14.61 -8.82
C HIS A 309 -38.99 -14.50 -8.72
N ALA A 310 -39.73 -15.57 -8.97
CA ALA A 310 -41.18 -15.54 -9.06
C ALA A 310 -41.81 -16.47 -8.01
N THR A 311 -42.16 -15.92 -6.84
CA THR A 311 -42.84 -16.73 -5.82
C THR A 311 -44.36 -16.83 -6.09
N GLY A 312 -44.80 -18.06 -6.37
CA GLY A 312 -46.21 -18.41 -6.56
C GLY A 312 -46.79 -17.97 -7.91
N MET A 313 -48.13 -17.97 -8.01
CA MET A 313 -48.83 -17.62 -9.24
C MET A 313 -48.84 -16.09 -9.42
N VAL A 314 -48.15 -15.60 -10.45
CA VAL A 314 -48.17 -14.18 -10.84
C VAL A 314 -49.47 -13.92 -11.58
N ARG A 315 -50.37 -13.10 -11.02
CA ARG A 315 -51.61 -12.72 -11.69
C ARG A 315 -51.32 -11.59 -12.68
N GLY A 316 -52.00 -11.57 -13.82
CA GLY A 316 -51.83 -10.48 -14.81
C GLY A 316 -52.08 -9.07 -14.24
N SER A 317 -52.90 -8.96 -13.19
CA SER A 317 -53.12 -7.72 -12.43
C SER A 317 -51.90 -7.22 -11.65
N ASP A 318 -50.91 -8.08 -11.40
CA ASP A 318 -49.65 -7.73 -10.71
C ASP A 318 -48.59 -7.25 -11.71
N LEU A 319 -48.79 -7.52 -13.01
CA LEU A 319 -47.93 -7.11 -14.12
C LEU A 319 -48.30 -5.70 -14.60
N LEU A 320 -47.41 -5.04 -15.33
CA LEU A 320 -47.72 -3.76 -15.97
C LEU A 320 -48.95 -3.93 -16.87
N PHE A 321 -49.99 -3.11 -16.64
CA PHE A 321 -51.11 -3.02 -17.58
C PHE A 321 -50.58 -2.56 -18.94
N GLU A 322 -51.17 -3.02 -20.05
CA GLU A 322 -50.75 -2.67 -21.43
C GLU A 322 -50.63 -1.15 -21.66
N ASP A 323 -51.40 -0.35 -20.90
CA ASP A 323 -51.41 1.11 -20.99
C ASP A 323 -50.58 1.84 -19.91
N ALA A 324 -49.80 1.13 -19.09
CA ALA A 324 -48.95 1.75 -18.08
C ALA A 324 -47.87 2.61 -18.77
N PRO A 325 -47.84 3.94 -18.58
CA PRO A 325 -47.01 4.83 -19.37
C PRO A 325 -45.56 4.78 -18.89
N LEU A 326 -44.84 3.69 -19.21
CA LEU A 326 -43.38 3.63 -19.15
C LEU A 326 -42.72 4.39 -20.32
N ARG A 327 -43.39 5.44 -20.84
CA ARG A 327 -43.01 6.16 -22.06
C ARG A 327 -41.62 6.80 -21.97
N SER A 328 -41.11 7.04 -20.76
CA SER A 328 -39.76 7.56 -20.54
C SER A 328 -38.66 6.49 -20.59
N LEU A 329 -39.02 5.20 -20.46
CA LEU A 329 -38.09 4.09 -20.29
C LEU A 329 -37.59 3.61 -21.66
N GLY A 330 -36.36 3.97 -22.01
CA GLY A 330 -35.72 3.52 -23.24
C GLY A 330 -35.06 2.15 -23.13
N LYS A 331 -34.80 1.67 -21.90
CA LYS A 331 -34.17 0.37 -21.65
C LYS A 331 -34.72 -0.29 -20.39
N LEU A 332 -35.24 -1.50 -20.54
CA LEU A 332 -35.68 -2.37 -19.45
C LEU A 332 -35.01 -3.74 -19.60
N ARG A 333 -34.48 -4.29 -18.51
CA ARG A 333 -34.01 -5.68 -18.46
C ARG A 333 -34.40 -6.30 -17.13
N ILE A 334 -35.00 -7.47 -17.18
CA ILE A 334 -35.40 -8.24 -15.99
C ILE A 334 -34.90 -9.67 -16.21
N ASP A 335 -33.89 -10.09 -15.45
CA ASP A 335 -33.36 -11.44 -15.47
C ASP A 335 -34.01 -12.24 -14.32
N VAL A 336 -34.73 -13.31 -14.66
CA VAL A 336 -35.48 -14.15 -13.71
C VAL A 336 -34.75 -15.49 -13.50
N ILE A 337 -34.49 -15.89 -12.25
CA ILE A 337 -33.59 -17.00 -11.90
C ILE A 337 -34.27 -18.40 -11.97
N GLU A 338 -35.59 -18.51 -11.82
CA GLU A 338 -36.29 -19.80 -11.58
C GLU A 338 -36.65 -20.64 -12.83
N SER A 339 -36.23 -20.23 -14.02
CA SER A 339 -36.36 -21.05 -15.23
C SER A 339 -35.29 -20.61 -16.23
N GLU A 340 -34.83 -21.48 -17.12
CA GLU A 340 -33.84 -21.16 -18.17
C GLU A 340 -34.29 -20.06 -19.19
N PHE A 341 -35.31 -19.28 -18.84
CA PHE A 341 -35.88 -18.21 -19.64
C PHE A 341 -35.43 -16.84 -19.13
N HIS A 342 -34.55 -16.19 -19.91
CA HIS A 342 -34.27 -14.76 -19.74
C HIS A 342 -35.39 -13.92 -20.36
N LEU A 343 -36.18 -13.21 -19.55
CA LEU A 343 -37.19 -12.27 -20.05
C LEU A 343 -36.56 -10.89 -20.33
N THR A 344 -35.74 -10.80 -21.37
CA THR A 344 -35.19 -9.49 -21.80
C THR A 344 -36.26 -8.71 -22.60
N VAL A 345 -37.05 -7.88 -21.92
CA VAL A 345 -38.00 -6.98 -22.58
C VAL A 345 -37.27 -5.71 -23.06
N THR A 346 -36.67 -5.78 -24.25
CA THR A 346 -36.19 -4.56 -24.91
C THR A 346 -37.40 -3.79 -25.44
N LEU A 347 -37.85 -2.77 -24.71
CA LEU A 347 -38.87 -1.84 -25.19
C LEU A 347 -38.27 -0.99 -26.32
N VAL A 348 -38.24 -1.53 -27.53
CA VAL A 348 -37.88 -0.76 -28.72
C VAL A 348 -38.97 0.27 -28.92
N ASN A 349 -38.62 1.55 -28.77
CA ASN A 349 -39.46 2.68 -29.17
C ASN A 349 -39.93 2.48 -30.62
N ARG A 350 -41.13 1.94 -30.83
CA ARG A 350 -41.85 2.17 -32.07
C ARG A 350 -42.39 3.60 -31.98
N LEU A 351 -41.65 4.54 -32.54
CA LEU A 351 -42.22 5.81 -32.98
C LEU A 351 -43.47 5.48 -33.81
N PRO A 352 -44.65 6.02 -33.51
CA PRO A 352 -45.72 6.02 -34.50
C PRO A 352 -45.24 6.88 -35.67
N ALA A 353 -45.11 6.28 -36.85
CA ALA A 353 -44.97 7.03 -38.09
C ALA A 353 -46.25 7.87 -38.25
N SER A 354 -46.11 9.19 -38.11
CA SER A 354 -47.07 10.16 -38.62
C SER A 354 -46.90 10.31 -40.12
#